data_AF-A0A0D2IWI4-F1
#
_entry.id   AF-A0A0D2IWI4-F1
#
_cell.length_a   1.000
_cell.length_b   1.000
_cell.length_c   1.000
_cell.angle_alpha   90.00
_cell.angle_beta   90.00
_cell.angle_gamma   90.00
#
_symmetry.space_group_name_H-M   'P 1'
#
loop_
_entity.id
_entity.type
_entity.pdbx_description
1 polymer ?
#
loop_
_entity_poly.entity_id
_entity_poly.type
_entity_poly.pdbx_seq_one_letter_code
_entity_poly.pdbx_strand_id
1 'polypeptide(L)'
;MARQRLDRTIPQPGDVHVVAGGPPCQGISGLNQHRLLVDVLRDPKNRLMTTYMRLVEFLEPNYILMEQVMDIFKNCGGLYVRTAAALLTEMAYQTRTGVLTAGCYGVAQIRHRVIIWGARSGREQLPPFPAPTHKCIAHAKPMTDDTKACYITYTEDAPESKAHPMVLMGDVLGDLPPVHNFRLREGADYK
;
A
#
# COMPACT_ATOMS: atom_id res chain seq x y z
N MET A 1 8.31 -14.24 38.01
CA MET A 1 7.16 -13.34 38.24
C MET A 1 7.56 -11.90 37.92
N ALA A 2 7.49 -11.47 36.67
CA ALA A 2 7.84 -10.10 36.26
C ALA A 2 6.81 -9.56 35.25
N ARG A 3 5.53 -9.55 35.65
CA ARG A 3 4.42 -8.94 34.90
C ARG A 3 3.91 -7.71 35.65
N GLN A 4 4.81 -6.80 36.03
CA GLN A 4 4.44 -5.64 36.82
C GLN A 4 4.67 -4.37 36.02
N ARG A 5 3.54 -3.80 35.55
CA ARG A 5 3.36 -2.46 34.98
C ARG A 5 4.06 -2.20 33.64
N LEU A 6 3.51 -2.74 32.56
CA LEU A 6 3.49 -1.98 31.31
C LEU A 6 2.60 -0.76 31.57
N ASP A 7 3.24 0.41 31.61
CA ASP A 7 2.57 1.71 31.60
C ASP A 7 1.49 1.71 30.50
N ARG A 8 0.35 2.39 30.71
CA ARG A 8 -0.82 2.37 29.79
C ARG A 8 -0.55 3.05 28.44
N THR A 9 0.70 3.18 28.05
CA THR A 9 1.21 3.84 26.84
C THR A 9 1.37 2.88 25.66
N ILE A 10 1.43 1.56 25.88
CA ILE A 10 1.55 0.55 24.80
C ILE A 10 0.18 -0.06 24.50
N PRO A 11 -0.29 -0.02 23.23
CA PRO A 11 -1.58 -0.60 22.84
C PRO A 11 -1.69 -2.08 23.19
N GLN A 12 -2.81 -2.47 23.78
CA GLN A 12 -3.17 -3.85 24.09
C GLN A 12 -4.24 -4.38 23.13
N PRO A 13 -4.48 -5.71 23.09
CA PRO A 13 -5.58 -6.27 22.33
C PRO A 13 -6.91 -5.62 22.74
N GLY A 14 -7.68 -5.15 21.75
CA GLY A 14 -8.92 -4.39 21.96
C GLY A 14 -8.77 -2.86 21.98
N ASP A 15 -7.56 -2.32 22.10
CA ASP A 15 -7.33 -0.87 22.03
C ASP A 15 -7.23 -0.36 20.58
N VAL A 16 -6.84 -1.25 19.66
CA VAL A 16 -6.48 -0.90 18.28
C VAL A 16 -7.60 -1.28 17.32
N HIS A 17 -8.19 -0.28 16.67
CA HIS A 17 -9.24 -0.49 15.67
C HIS A 17 -8.67 -0.75 14.28
N VAL A 18 -7.52 -0.14 13.96
CA VAL A 18 -6.89 -0.23 12.64
C VAL A 18 -5.40 -0.41 12.78
N VAL A 19 -4.82 -1.34 12.03
CA VAL A 19 -3.38 -1.44 11.81
C VAL A 19 -3.09 -1.12 10.35
N ALA A 20 -2.35 -0.04 10.10
CA ALA A 20 -1.90 0.33 8.76
C ALA A 20 -0.37 0.29 8.70
N GLY A 21 0.20 -0.26 7.63
CA GLY A 21 1.66 -0.30 7.48
C GLY A 21 2.14 -0.75 6.11
N GLY A 22 3.35 -0.33 5.76
CA GLY A 22 4.06 -0.79 4.56
C GLY A 22 5.36 -1.49 4.92
N PRO A 23 5.32 -2.75 5.42
CA PRO A 23 6.53 -3.42 5.88
C PRO A 23 7.50 -3.61 4.70
N PRO A 24 8.75 -3.12 4.81
CA PRO A 24 9.73 -3.21 3.73
C PRO A 24 9.92 -4.64 3.21
N CYS A 25 9.93 -4.81 1.89
CA CYS A 25 10.14 -6.09 1.21
C CYS A 25 11.45 -6.08 0.39
N GLN A 26 12.56 -5.81 1.05
CA GLN A 26 13.86 -5.60 0.40
C GLN A 26 14.35 -6.83 -0.39
N GLY A 27 13.97 -8.04 0.01
CA GLY A 27 14.32 -9.28 -0.69
C GLY A 27 13.64 -9.43 -2.06
N ILE A 28 12.56 -8.68 -2.33
CA ILE A 28 11.70 -8.83 -3.51
C ILE A 28 11.87 -7.68 -4.50
N SER A 29 12.31 -6.52 -4.01
CA SER A 29 12.48 -5.32 -4.82
C SER A 29 13.31 -5.59 -6.07
N GLY A 30 12.89 -5.04 -7.21
CA GLY A 30 13.65 -5.08 -8.46
C GLY A 30 15.04 -4.42 -8.37
N LEU A 31 15.30 -3.62 -7.33
CA LEU A 31 16.61 -3.02 -7.04
C LEU A 31 17.57 -4.00 -6.34
N ASN A 32 17.10 -5.13 -5.83
CA ASN A 32 17.94 -6.13 -5.19
C ASN A 32 18.52 -7.11 -6.22
N GLN A 33 19.79 -6.90 -6.58
CA GLN A 33 20.54 -7.75 -7.51
C GLN A 33 20.82 -9.16 -6.95
N HIS A 34 20.72 -9.36 -5.63
CA HIS A 34 20.97 -10.64 -4.93
C HIS A 34 19.68 -11.25 -4.36
N ARG A 35 18.56 -11.08 -5.05
CA ARG A 35 17.27 -11.64 -4.61
C ARG A 35 17.28 -13.17 -4.62
N LEU A 36 16.78 -13.78 -3.54
CA LEU A 36 16.51 -15.21 -3.50
C LEU A 36 15.25 -15.50 -4.29
N LEU A 37 15.38 -16.22 -5.42
CA LEU A 37 14.28 -16.51 -6.33
C LEU A 37 13.35 -17.64 -5.85
N VAL A 38 13.82 -18.45 -4.90
CA VAL A 38 13.15 -19.72 -4.53
C VAL A 38 12.49 -19.66 -3.15
N ASP A 39 13.02 -18.84 -2.22
CA ASP A 39 12.58 -18.84 -0.83
C ASP A 39 12.39 -17.42 -0.29
N VAL A 40 11.57 -16.65 -1.01
CA VAL A 40 11.27 -15.23 -0.75
C VAL A 40 10.84 -14.99 0.71
N LEU A 41 10.11 -15.91 1.32
CA LEU A 41 9.60 -15.76 2.69
C LEU A 41 10.65 -16.07 3.76
N ARG A 42 11.65 -16.91 3.46
CA ARG A 42 12.77 -17.19 4.38
C ARG A 42 13.89 -16.16 4.28
N ASP A 43 13.88 -15.30 3.26
CA ASP A 43 14.82 -14.19 3.17
C ASP A 43 14.69 -13.31 4.43
N PRO A 44 15.77 -13.16 5.24
CA PRO A 44 15.73 -12.32 6.43
C PRO A 44 15.31 -10.87 6.13
N LYS A 45 15.51 -10.39 4.90
CA LYS A 45 15.13 -9.06 4.43
C LYS A 45 13.61 -8.86 4.30
N ASN A 46 12.83 -9.95 4.33
CA ASN A 46 11.37 -9.92 4.23
C ASN A 46 10.68 -10.21 5.57
N ARG A 47 11.43 -10.36 6.68
CA ARG A 47 10.91 -10.64 8.03
C ARG A 47 9.91 -9.61 8.56
N LEU A 48 9.93 -8.40 8.03
CA LEU A 48 9.00 -7.35 8.45
C LEU A 48 7.56 -7.63 8.03
N MET A 49 7.33 -8.43 6.98
CA MET A 49 5.99 -8.98 6.68
C MET A 49 5.50 -9.85 7.84
N THR A 50 6.31 -10.81 8.28
CA THR A 50 5.95 -11.68 9.40
C THR A 50 5.76 -10.90 10.70
N THR A 51 6.55 -9.84 10.92
CA THR A 51 6.41 -8.97 12.09
C THR A 51 5.10 -8.19 12.05
N TYR A 52 4.74 -7.64 10.88
CA TYR A 52 3.44 -6.99 10.68
C TYR A 52 2.29 -7.96 10.96
N MET A 53 2.34 -9.19 10.43
CA MET A 53 1.30 -10.19 10.65
C MET A 53 1.20 -10.62 12.12
N ARG A 54 2.33 -10.75 12.83
CA ARG A 54 2.33 -11.02 14.28
C ARG A 54 1.70 -9.88 15.09
N LEU A 55 1.89 -8.64 14.68
CA LEU A 55 1.23 -7.50 15.31
C LEU A 55 -0.29 -7.54 15.08
N VAL A 56 -0.72 -7.87 13.87
CA VAL A 56 -2.14 -8.05 13.54
C VAL A 56 -2.75 -9.21 14.34
N GLU A 57 -2.04 -10.33 14.44
CA GLU A 57 -2.45 -11.50 15.23
C GLU A 57 -2.61 -11.16 16.72
N PHE A 58 -1.65 -10.42 17.28
CA PHE A 58 -1.67 -10.05 18.69
C PHE A 58 -2.74 -8.99 19.00
N LEU A 59 -2.82 -7.93 18.21
CA LEU A 59 -3.69 -6.78 18.49
C LEU A 59 -5.15 -7.01 18.08
N GLU A 60 -5.38 -7.93 17.15
CA GLU A 60 -6.71 -8.28 16.63
C GLU A 60 -7.58 -7.08 16.18
N PRO A 61 -7.04 -6.16 15.35
CA PRO A 61 -7.77 -4.96 14.94
C PRO A 61 -9.04 -5.25 14.12
N ASN A 62 -9.97 -4.30 14.08
CA ASN A 62 -11.17 -4.40 13.24
C ASN A 62 -10.80 -4.39 11.74
N TYR A 63 -9.83 -3.54 11.38
CA TYR A 63 -9.34 -3.38 10.01
C TYR A 63 -7.82 -3.41 9.92
N ILE A 64 -7.32 -3.87 8.78
CA ILE A 64 -5.89 -3.79 8.43
C ILE A 64 -5.72 -3.21 7.04
N LEU A 65 -4.69 -2.38 6.87
CA LEU A 65 -4.27 -1.87 5.57
C LEU A 65 -2.78 -2.09 5.40
N MET A 66 -2.43 -2.93 4.44
CA MET A 66 -1.05 -3.20 4.12
C MET A 66 -0.69 -2.61 2.74
N GLU A 67 0.24 -1.65 2.72
CA GLU A 67 0.76 -1.04 1.50
C GLU A 67 2.03 -1.75 1.03
N GLN A 68 2.15 -1.95 -0.28
CA GLN A 68 3.29 -2.59 -0.90
C GLN A 68 3.60 -2.06 -2.30
N VAL A 69 4.85 -2.27 -2.73
CA VAL A 69 5.27 -2.01 -4.11
C VAL A 69 4.75 -3.08 -5.07
N MET A 70 4.59 -2.74 -6.35
CA MET A 70 4.15 -3.67 -7.39
C MET A 70 4.98 -4.96 -7.51
N ASP A 71 6.23 -4.91 -7.05
CA ASP A 71 7.14 -6.04 -7.14
C ASP A 71 6.69 -7.25 -6.29
N ILE A 72 5.74 -7.09 -5.36
CA ILE A 72 5.21 -8.23 -4.59
C ILE A 72 4.41 -9.24 -5.43
N PHE A 73 3.98 -8.85 -6.64
CA PHE A 73 3.42 -9.76 -7.63
C PHE A 73 4.48 -10.53 -8.42
N LYS A 74 5.76 -10.10 -8.33
CA LYS A 74 6.86 -10.74 -9.03
C LYS A 74 7.40 -11.92 -8.21
N ASN A 75 8.03 -12.86 -8.92
CA ASN A 75 8.68 -14.07 -8.39
C ASN A 75 7.71 -15.08 -7.78
N CYS A 76 7.99 -16.38 -7.98
CA CYS A 76 7.18 -17.50 -7.48
C CYS A 76 5.67 -17.32 -7.78
N GLY A 77 5.32 -16.70 -8.91
CA GLY A 77 3.95 -16.37 -9.31
C GLY A 77 3.23 -15.33 -8.44
N GLY A 78 3.90 -14.56 -7.59
CA GLY A 78 3.23 -13.68 -6.61
C GLY A 78 3.04 -14.33 -5.24
N LEU A 79 4.02 -15.14 -4.81
CA LEU A 79 3.97 -15.85 -3.53
C LEU A 79 3.74 -14.89 -2.35
N TYR A 80 4.37 -13.73 -2.37
CA TYR A 80 4.27 -12.77 -1.26
C TYR A 80 2.83 -12.28 -1.03
N VAL A 81 2.15 -11.85 -2.10
CA VAL A 81 0.76 -11.38 -2.00
C VAL A 81 -0.19 -12.51 -1.60
N ARG A 82 0.02 -13.73 -2.13
CA ARG A 82 -0.78 -14.90 -1.76
C ARG A 82 -0.58 -15.30 -0.30
N THR A 83 0.66 -15.28 0.18
CA THR A 83 0.96 -15.57 1.59
C THR A 83 0.35 -14.52 2.51
N ALA A 84 0.41 -13.24 2.13
CA ALA A 84 -0.24 -12.18 2.90
C ALA A 84 -1.75 -12.44 3.03
N ALA A 85 -2.42 -12.73 1.91
CA ALA A 85 -3.85 -13.06 1.89
C ALA A 85 -4.17 -14.34 2.69
N ALA A 86 -3.34 -15.38 2.57
CA ALA A 86 -3.51 -16.64 3.29
C ALA A 86 -3.41 -16.43 4.81
N LEU A 87 -2.38 -15.71 5.28
CA LEU A 87 -2.20 -15.40 6.71
C LEU A 87 -3.38 -14.59 7.27
N LEU A 88 -3.88 -13.60 6.52
CA LEU A 88 -5.07 -12.85 6.93
C LEU A 88 -6.31 -13.74 7.03
N THR A 89 -6.48 -14.64 6.07
CA THR A 89 -7.60 -15.58 6.05
C THR A 89 -7.53 -16.58 7.22
N GLU A 90 -6.32 -17.08 7.52
CA GLU A 90 -6.03 -17.93 8.69
C GLU A 90 -6.36 -17.23 10.00
N MET A 91 -6.07 -15.92 10.11
CA MET A 91 -6.44 -15.09 11.25
C MET A 91 -7.93 -14.64 11.26
N ALA A 92 -8.78 -15.25 10.44
CA ALA A 92 -10.20 -14.93 10.31
C ALA A 92 -10.49 -13.47 9.90
N TYR A 93 -9.73 -12.94 8.93
CA TYR A 93 -10.05 -11.70 8.23
C TYR A 93 -10.56 -12.00 6.82
N GLN A 94 -11.56 -11.22 6.40
CA GLN A 94 -11.84 -11.00 4.99
C GLN A 94 -10.68 -10.20 4.41
N THR A 95 -10.28 -10.45 3.16
CA THR A 95 -9.20 -9.69 2.52
C THR A 95 -9.48 -9.38 1.06
N ARG A 96 -8.97 -8.24 0.58
CA ARG A 96 -9.01 -7.85 -0.83
C ARG A 96 -7.71 -7.16 -1.18
N THR A 97 -7.18 -7.49 -2.34
CA THR A 97 -5.99 -6.84 -2.90
C THR A 97 -6.40 -5.94 -4.06
N GLY A 98 -5.83 -4.74 -4.13
CA GLY A 98 -6.05 -3.80 -5.22
C GLY A 98 -4.78 -3.05 -5.58
N VAL A 99 -4.65 -2.70 -6.85
CA VAL A 99 -3.56 -1.86 -7.35
C VAL A 99 -4.11 -0.48 -7.66
N LEU A 100 -3.63 0.52 -6.91
CA LEU A 100 -4.00 1.91 -7.07
C LEU A 100 -2.85 2.67 -7.75
N THR A 101 -3.20 3.55 -8.68
CA THR A 101 -2.26 4.46 -9.34
C THR A 101 -2.47 5.85 -8.79
N ALA A 102 -1.48 6.44 -8.10
CA ALA A 102 -1.62 7.74 -7.44
C ALA A 102 -2.13 8.86 -8.37
N GLY A 103 -1.71 8.85 -9.64
CA GLY A 103 -2.18 9.82 -10.63
C GLY A 103 -3.68 9.78 -10.90
N CYS A 104 -4.33 8.63 -10.69
CA CYS A 104 -5.78 8.51 -10.76
C CYS A 104 -6.52 9.22 -9.60
N TYR A 105 -5.79 9.75 -8.62
CA TYR A 105 -6.33 10.37 -7.40
C TYR A 105 -5.78 11.79 -7.18
N GLY A 106 -5.41 12.49 -8.25
CA GLY A 106 -5.10 13.93 -8.18
C GLY A 106 -3.65 14.27 -7.88
N VAL A 107 -2.72 13.36 -8.16
CA VAL A 107 -1.27 13.62 -8.00
C VAL A 107 -0.60 13.64 -9.37
N ALA A 108 0.29 14.59 -9.63
CA ALA A 108 1.09 14.64 -10.85
C ALA A 108 2.20 13.55 -10.87
N GLN A 109 1.88 12.29 -10.55
CA GLN A 109 2.86 11.21 -10.47
C GLN A 109 2.24 9.85 -10.86
N ILE A 110 2.90 9.14 -11.78
CA ILE A 110 2.58 7.74 -12.07
C ILE A 110 3.26 6.86 -11.01
N ARG A 111 2.53 6.55 -9.93
CA ARG A 111 2.99 5.68 -8.85
C ARG A 111 1.96 4.61 -8.56
N HIS A 112 2.29 3.37 -8.94
CA HIS A 112 1.46 2.20 -8.63
C HIS A 112 1.81 1.66 -7.24
N ARG A 113 0.78 1.34 -6.45
CA ARG A 113 0.89 0.67 -5.17
C ARG A 113 -0.15 -0.42 -5.01
N VAL A 114 0.29 -1.51 -4.41
CA VAL A 114 -0.57 -2.61 -4.01
C VAL A 114 -1.07 -2.31 -2.62
N ILE A 115 -2.38 -2.33 -2.44
CA ILE A 115 -3.04 -2.18 -1.16
C ILE A 115 -3.75 -3.49 -0.87
N ILE A 116 -3.49 -4.05 0.31
CA ILE A 116 -4.16 -5.24 0.81
C ILE A 116 -5.01 -4.79 1.99
N TRP A 117 -6.33 -4.83 1.81
CA TRP A 117 -7.28 -4.63 2.89
C TRP A 117 -7.50 -5.93 3.64
N GLY A 118 -7.77 -5.81 4.93
CA GLY A 118 -8.47 -6.85 5.67
C GLY A 118 -9.47 -6.27 6.66
N ALA A 119 -10.54 -7.02 6.91
CA ALA A 119 -11.60 -6.69 7.85
C ALA A 119 -12.00 -7.93 8.64
N ARG A 120 -12.18 -7.80 9.95
CA ARG A 120 -12.45 -8.94 10.84
C ARG A 120 -13.73 -9.66 10.42
N SER A 121 -13.62 -10.95 10.10
CA SER A 121 -14.76 -11.76 9.62
C SER A 121 -15.86 -11.85 10.66
N GLY A 122 -17.11 -11.72 10.22
CA GLY A 122 -18.30 -11.80 11.08
C GLY A 122 -18.55 -10.59 11.98
N ARG A 123 -17.67 -9.58 11.97
CA ARG A 123 -17.85 -8.33 12.73
C ARG A 123 -17.91 -7.11 11.83
N GLU A 124 -17.02 -7.06 10.84
CA GLU A 124 -16.84 -5.90 9.98
C GLU A 124 -17.14 -6.21 8.52
N GLN A 125 -17.52 -5.19 7.76
CA GLN A 125 -17.65 -5.29 6.30
C GLN A 125 -16.33 -4.90 5.64
N LEU A 126 -15.88 -5.71 4.67
CA LEU A 126 -14.65 -5.43 3.94
C LEU A 126 -14.80 -4.16 3.06
N PRO A 127 -13.98 -3.12 3.27
CA PRO A 127 -14.12 -1.88 2.50
C PRO A 127 -13.86 -2.08 1.00
N PRO A 128 -14.61 -1.40 0.12
CA PRO A 128 -14.26 -1.32 -1.29
C PRO A 128 -13.05 -0.40 -1.50
N PHE A 129 -12.41 -0.51 -2.66
CA PHE A 129 -11.44 0.50 -3.08
C PHE A 129 -12.16 1.73 -3.65
N PRO A 130 -11.62 2.94 -3.45
CA PRO A 130 -12.17 4.13 -4.07
C PRO A 130 -12.01 4.04 -5.60
N ALA A 131 -13.04 4.45 -6.34
CA ALA A 131 -12.91 4.59 -7.78
C ALA A 131 -11.94 5.75 -8.12
N PRO A 132 -11.23 5.66 -9.26
CA PRO A 132 -10.42 6.77 -9.77
C PRO A 132 -11.21 8.08 -9.86
N THR A 133 -10.61 9.19 -9.41
CA THR A 133 -11.23 10.52 -9.44
C THR A 133 -10.67 11.42 -10.53
N HIS A 134 -9.48 11.12 -11.04
CA HIS A 134 -8.77 11.91 -12.06
C HIS A 134 -8.35 11.04 -13.23
N LYS A 135 -8.40 11.61 -14.43
CA LYS A 135 -7.77 11.05 -15.62
C LYS A 135 -6.28 10.87 -15.39
N CYS A 136 -5.72 9.76 -15.85
CA CYS A 136 -4.30 9.46 -15.68
C CYS A 136 -3.82 8.60 -16.83
N ILE A 137 -2.71 8.99 -17.46
CA ILE A 137 -2.02 8.16 -18.45
C ILE A 137 -1.18 7.13 -17.68
N ALA A 138 -1.78 6.01 -17.32
CA ALA A 138 -1.04 4.89 -16.73
C ALA A 138 -0.42 4.05 -17.84
N HIS A 139 0.89 4.15 -18.04
CA HIS A 139 1.60 3.23 -18.94
C HIS A 139 1.51 1.80 -18.38
N ALA A 140 0.87 0.90 -19.12
CA ALA A 140 0.84 -0.51 -18.78
C ALA A 140 2.26 -1.07 -18.82
N LYS A 141 2.81 -1.46 -17.66
CA LYS A 141 3.98 -2.34 -17.66
C LYS A 141 3.53 -3.73 -18.16
N PRO A 142 4.44 -4.53 -18.75
CA PRO A 142 4.14 -5.93 -19.00
C PRO A 142 3.87 -6.62 -17.66
N MET A 143 2.66 -7.16 -17.51
CA MET A 143 2.14 -7.70 -16.25
C MET A 143 1.33 -8.97 -16.50
N THR A 144 1.31 -9.86 -15.51
CA THR A 144 0.48 -11.07 -15.53
C THR A 144 -1.00 -10.71 -15.45
N ASP A 145 -1.86 -11.58 -15.96
CA ASP A 145 -3.31 -11.35 -15.96
C ASP A 145 -3.88 -11.27 -14.54
N ASP A 146 -3.35 -12.06 -13.61
CA ASP A 146 -3.69 -11.96 -12.17
C ASP A 146 -3.43 -10.56 -11.61
N THR A 147 -2.34 -9.91 -12.04
CA THR A 147 -2.03 -8.56 -11.55
C THR A 147 -2.95 -7.54 -12.22
N LYS A 148 -3.27 -7.71 -13.51
CA LYS A 148 -4.21 -6.84 -14.23
C LYS A 148 -5.60 -6.85 -13.58
N ALA A 149 -6.07 -8.03 -13.15
CA ALA A 149 -7.35 -8.18 -12.47
C ALA A 149 -7.44 -7.42 -11.14
N CYS A 150 -6.30 -7.11 -10.51
CA CYS A 150 -6.25 -6.34 -9.27
C CYS A 150 -6.27 -4.82 -9.49
N TYR A 151 -6.16 -4.31 -10.73
CA TYR A 151 -6.16 -2.86 -10.96
C TYR A 151 -7.51 -2.24 -10.65
N ILE A 152 -7.47 -1.17 -9.86
CA ILE A 152 -8.64 -0.34 -9.61
C ILE A 152 -8.78 0.64 -10.76
N THR A 153 -9.84 0.48 -11.53
CA THR A 153 -10.17 1.26 -12.72
C THR A 153 -11.54 1.92 -12.56
N TYR A 154 -11.90 2.76 -13.53
CA TYR A 154 -13.23 3.36 -13.61
C TYR A 154 -14.32 2.30 -13.65
N THR A 155 -15.45 2.63 -13.06
CA THR A 155 -16.62 1.75 -12.97
C THR A 155 -17.79 2.37 -13.71
N GLU A 156 -18.90 1.63 -13.85
CA GLU A 156 -20.14 2.18 -14.42
C GLU A 156 -20.68 3.34 -13.58
N ASP A 157 -20.58 3.23 -12.25
CA ASP A 157 -21.01 4.27 -11.31
C ASP A 157 -20.07 5.48 -11.29
N ALA A 158 -18.76 5.26 -11.54
CA ALA A 158 -17.73 6.29 -11.59
C ALA A 158 -16.92 6.19 -12.91
N PRO A 159 -17.51 6.58 -14.05
CA PRO A 159 -16.89 6.47 -15.35
C PRO A 159 -15.83 7.55 -15.58
N GLU A 160 -14.85 7.28 -16.45
CA GLU A 160 -13.77 8.21 -16.81
C GLU A 160 -14.28 9.55 -17.36
N SER A 161 -15.44 9.56 -18.01
CA SER A 161 -16.06 10.78 -18.55
C SER A 161 -16.43 11.80 -17.46
N LYS A 162 -16.67 11.35 -16.23
CA LYS A 162 -16.96 12.20 -15.06
C LYS A 162 -15.73 12.52 -14.22
N ALA A 163 -14.56 11.94 -14.55
CA ALA A 163 -13.32 12.17 -13.81
C ALA A 163 -12.74 13.55 -14.08
N HIS A 164 -12.08 14.12 -13.07
CA HIS A 164 -11.35 15.38 -13.19
C HIS A 164 -10.20 15.26 -14.20
N PRO A 165 -9.75 16.38 -14.81
CA PRO A 165 -8.56 16.38 -15.65
C PRO A 165 -7.33 15.83 -14.91
N MET A 166 -6.38 15.30 -15.67
CA MET A 166 -5.10 14.84 -15.13
C MET A 166 -4.32 16.03 -14.54
N VAL A 167 -3.77 15.85 -13.34
CA VAL A 167 -2.92 16.87 -12.69
C VAL A 167 -1.54 16.86 -13.34
N LEU A 168 -1.09 18.03 -13.78
CA LEU A 168 0.21 18.24 -14.41
C LEU A 168 1.20 18.90 -13.44
N MET A 169 2.50 18.88 -13.78
CA MET A 169 3.53 19.55 -12.97
C MET A 169 3.29 21.05 -12.82
N GLY A 170 2.73 21.70 -13.85
CA GLY A 170 2.38 23.12 -13.80
C GLY A 170 1.31 23.44 -12.76
N ASP A 171 0.37 22.52 -12.52
CA ASP A 171 -0.67 22.68 -11.51
C ASP A 171 -0.13 22.56 -10.08
N VAL A 172 1.01 21.88 -9.90
CA VAL A 172 1.61 21.58 -8.57
C VAL A 172 2.73 22.53 -8.20
N LEU A 173 3.52 22.99 -9.18
CA LEU A 173 4.75 23.75 -8.95
C LEU A 173 4.69 25.17 -9.54
N GLY A 174 3.58 25.55 -10.19
CA GLY A 174 3.48 26.79 -10.96
C GLY A 174 3.46 28.07 -10.12
N ASP A 175 3.12 27.96 -8.84
CA ASP A 175 3.09 29.04 -7.85
C ASP A 175 4.43 29.22 -7.11
N LEU A 176 5.35 28.25 -7.22
CA LEU A 176 6.63 28.30 -6.53
C LEU A 176 7.53 29.43 -7.09
N PRO A 177 8.20 30.20 -6.22
CA PRO A 177 9.15 31.22 -6.67
C PRO A 177 10.40 30.57 -7.30
N PRO A 178 11.10 31.27 -8.20
CA PRO A 178 12.33 30.76 -8.78
C PRO A 178 13.39 30.53 -7.70
N VAL A 179 14.00 29.36 -7.73
CA VAL A 179 15.11 28.96 -6.86
C VAL A 179 16.39 28.74 -7.68
N HIS A 180 17.54 28.93 -7.05
CA HIS A 180 18.85 28.64 -7.66
C HIS A 180 19.56 27.55 -6.85
N ASN A 181 20.33 26.70 -7.55
CA ASN A 181 21.13 25.67 -6.91
C ASN A 181 22.02 26.30 -5.80
N PHE A 182 22.11 25.61 -4.65
CA PHE A 182 22.95 25.98 -3.51
C PHE A 182 22.58 27.28 -2.77
N ARG A 183 21.38 27.86 -2.99
CA ARG A 183 20.83 28.90 -2.10
C ARG A 183 19.62 28.38 -1.34
N LEU A 184 19.78 28.18 -0.03
CA LEU A 184 18.68 28.02 0.90
C LEU A 184 18.22 29.43 1.29
N ARG A 185 17.02 29.85 0.87
CA ARG A 185 16.36 31.03 1.43
C ARG A 185 15.43 30.53 2.54
N GLU A 186 15.71 30.89 3.78
CA GLU A 186 14.73 30.77 4.86
C GLU A 186 13.68 31.87 4.66
N GLY A 187 12.43 31.49 4.41
CA GLY A 187 11.30 32.41 4.29
C GLY A 187 11.12 33.04 2.91
N ALA A 188 10.75 32.25 1.90
CA ALA A 188 10.19 32.80 0.67
C ALA A 188 8.68 33.03 0.85
N ASP A 189 8.20 34.23 0.52
CA ASP A 189 6.77 34.51 0.47
C ASP A 189 6.14 33.74 -0.70
N TYR A 190 5.22 32.83 -0.39
CA TYR A 190 4.41 32.11 -1.36
C TYR A 190 3.35 33.06 -1.94
N LYS A 191 3.05 32.93 -3.23
CA LYS A 191 2.01 33.74 -3.90
C LYS A 191 0.60 33.25 -3.56
#